data_AF-A0A913X3C0-F1
#
_entry.id   AF-A0A913X3C0-F1
#
_cell.length_a   1.000
_cell.length_b   1.000
_cell.length_c   1.000
_cell.angle_alpha   90.00
_cell.angle_beta   90.00
_cell.angle_gamma   90.00
#
_symmetry.space_group_name_H-M   'P 1'
#
loop_
_entity.id
_entity.type
_entity.pdbx_description
1 polymer ?
#
loop_
_entity_poly.entity_id
_entity_poly.type
_entity_poly.pdbx_seq_one_letter_code
_entity_poly.pdbx_strand_id
1 'polypeptide(L)'
;MNKNVKLSKEDISNLETYITVFMALYRSFFPEASITPKLHFLEDHVIKWVKTYNIGFGLLGEQGIEGIHAEFNTLKKTYSCLRKPTSQLQCVMDEHHRRCHPENIMLTPMVKRRKKKLQEE
;
A
#
# COMPACT_ATOMS: atom_id res chain seq x y z
N MET A 1 5.81 8.55 7.92
CA MET A 1 4.35 8.80 7.86
C MET A 1 4.09 9.73 6.69
N ASN A 2 3.31 9.29 5.70
CA ASN A 2 2.85 10.17 4.63
C ASN A 2 2.07 11.31 5.28
N LYS A 3 2.45 12.56 5.00
CA LYS A 3 1.62 13.70 5.34
C LYS A 3 0.28 13.47 4.64
N ASN A 4 -0.84 13.55 5.38
CA ASN A 4 -2.17 13.56 4.76
C ASN A 4 -2.28 14.81 3.89
N VAL A 5 -1.83 14.71 2.65
CA VAL A 5 -1.96 15.78 1.66
C VAL A 5 -3.42 15.80 1.26
N LYS A 6 -4.15 16.75 1.81
CA LYS A 6 -5.50 17.07 1.35
C LYS A 6 -5.38 17.67 -0.04
N LEU A 7 -6.10 17.11 -1.01
CA LEU A 7 -6.13 17.62 -2.37
C LEU A 7 -6.98 18.89 -2.40
N SER A 8 -6.46 19.95 -3.02
CA SER A 8 -7.23 21.16 -3.28
C SER A 8 -8.30 20.91 -4.35
N LYS A 9 -9.27 21.81 -4.48
CA LYS A 9 -10.28 21.71 -5.55
C LYS A 9 -9.65 21.77 -6.94
N GLU A 10 -8.59 22.55 -7.09
CA GLU A 10 -7.82 22.66 -8.32
C GLU A 10 -7.11 21.35 -8.64
N ASP A 11 -6.48 20.71 -7.65
CA ASP A 11 -5.84 19.39 -7.83
C ASP A 11 -6.86 18.33 -8.30
N ILE A 12 -8.06 18.33 -7.74
CA ILE A 12 -9.13 17.40 -8.14
C ILE A 12 -9.60 17.67 -9.56
N SER A 13 -9.75 18.93 -9.95
CA SER A 13 -10.13 19.32 -11.31
C SER A 13 -9.06 18.93 -12.34
N ASN A 14 -7.79 19.13 -11.99
CA ASN A 14 -6.67 18.74 -12.83
C ASN A 14 -6.60 17.22 -12.97
N LEU A 15 -6.81 16.47 -11.88
CA LEU A 15 -6.87 15.02 -11.90
C LEU A 15 -7.98 14.50 -12.83
N GLU A 16 -9.18 15.09 -12.77
CA GLU A 16 -10.31 14.74 -13.64
C GLU A 16 -9.99 14.99 -15.11
N THR A 17 -9.34 16.12 -15.40
CA THR A 17 -8.87 16.46 -16.75
C THR A 17 -7.85 15.45 -17.25
N TYR A 18 -6.85 15.09 -16.43
CA TYR A 18 -5.80 14.16 -16.82
C TYR A 18 -6.31 12.74 -17.04
N ILE A 19 -7.23 12.25 -16.20
CA ILE A 19 -7.88 10.95 -16.38
C ILE A 19 -8.65 10.94 -17.70
N THR A 20 -9.43 11.99 -17.98
CA THR A 20 -10.20 12.11 -19.23
C THR A 20 -9.30 12.09 -20.46
N VAL A 21 -8.24 12.90 -20.47
CA VAL A 21 -7.28 12.96 -21.58
C VAL A 21 -6.57 11.62 -21.75
N PHE A 22 -6.11 11.01 -20.66
CA PHE A 22 -5.45 9.69 -20.71
C PHE A 22 -6.36 8.63 -21.31
N MET A 23 -7.63 8.55 -20.88
CA MET A 23 -8.57 7.56 -21.36
C MET A 23 -8.97 7.79 -22.82
N ALA A 24 -9.03 9.04 -23.27
CA ALA A 24 -9.22 9.37 -24.69
C ALA A 24 -8.01 8.92 -25.54
N LEU A 25 -6.79 9.20 -25.07
CA LEU A 25 -5.57 8.74 -25.74
C LEU A 25 -5.49 7.22 -25.78
N TYR A 26 -5.79 6.53 -24.67
CA TYR A 26 -5.78 5.07 -24.59
C TYR A 26 -6.69 4.45 -25.67
N ARG A 27 -7.93 4.93 -25.78
CA ARG A 27 -8.87 4.45 -26.80
C ARG A 27 -8.43 4.78 -28.24
N SER A 28 -7.74 5.90 -28.43
CA SER A 28 -7.20 6.31 -29.74
C SER A 28 -6.02 5.43 -30.19
N PHE A 29 -5.07 5.17 -29.29
CA PHE A 29 -3.89 4.34 -29.59
C PHE A 29 -4.20 2.84 -29.63
N PHE A 30 -5.21 2.38 -28.88
CA PHE A 30 -5.56 0.98 -28.76
C PHE A 30 -7.07 0.76 -29.00
N PRO A 31 -7.58 0.99 -30.22
CA PRO A 31 -9.02 0.97 -30.51
C PRO A 31 -9.66 -0.41 -30.26
N GLU A 32 -8.92 -1.49 -30.48
CA GLU A 32 -9.39 -2.86 -30.27
C GLU A 32 -9.18 -3.37 -28.83
N ALA A 33 -8.55 -2.57 -27.96
CA ALA A 33 -8.31 -2.99 -26.59
C ALA A 33 -9.55 -2.81 -25.72
N SER A 34 -9.88 -3.84 -24.95
CA SER A 34 -10.91 -3.75 -23.91
C SER A 34 -10.44 -2.89 -22.74
N ILE A 35 -11.36 -2.13 -22.14
CA ILE A 35 -11.09 -1.41 -20.89
C ILE A 35 -11.03 -2.41 -19.74
N THR A 36 -9.88 -2.48 -19.07
CA THR A 36 -9.72 -3.34 -17.90
C THR A 36 -10.49 -2.78 -16.69
N PRO A 37 -10.88 -3.62 -15.70
CA PRO A 37 -11.54 -3.13 -14.50
C PRO A 37 -10.77 -2.03 -13.77
N LYS A 38 -9.43 -2.05 -13.79
CA LYS A 38 -8.60 -0.99 -13.18
C LYS A 38 -8.74 0.35 -13.91
N LEU A 39 -8.81 0.32 -15.25
CA LEU A 39 -8.99 1.51 -16.06
C LEU A 39 -10.42 2.07 -15.93
N HIS A 40 -11.43 1.19 -15.93
CA HIS A 40 -12.82 1.59 -15.65
C HIS A 40 -12.95 2.25 -14.27
N PHE A 41 -12.32 1.66 -13.24
CA PHE A 41 -12.31 2.24 -11.90
C PHE A 41 -11.63 3.61 -11.86
N LEU A 42 -10.51 3.76 -12.57
CA LEU A 42 -9.81 5.04 -12.72
C LEU A 42 -10.71 6.10 -13.36
N GLU A 43 -11.38 5.75 -14.45
CA GLU A 43 -12.24 6.66 -15.22
C GLU A 43 -13.49 7.07 -14.47
N ASP A 44 -14.25 6.11 -13.93
CA ASP A 44 -15.62 6.33 -13.47
C ASP A 44 -15.77 6.50 -11.95
N HIS A 45 -14.76 6.12 -11.16
CA HIS A 45 -14.91 6.06 -9.70
C HIS A 45 -13.91 6.94 -8.94
N VAL A 46 -12.73 7.20 -9.49
CA VAL A 46 -11.68 7.92 -8.75
C VAL A 46 -12.09 9.34 -8.39
N ILE A 47 -12.64 10.10 -9.33
CA ILE A 47 -13.01 11.48 -9.08
C ILE A 47 -14.15 11.60 -8.06
N LYS A 48 -15.17 10.74 -8.17
CA LYS A 48 -16.26 10.68 -7.18
C LYS A 48 -15.71 10.43 -5.78
N TRP A 49 -14.85 9.43 -5.65
CA TRP A 49 -14.24 9.07 -4.37
C TRP A 49 -13.45 10.22 -3.74
N VAL A 50 -12.54 10.82 -4.51
CA VAL A 50 -11.69 11.91 -4.01
C VAL A 50 -12.52 13.15 -3.67
N LYS A 51 -13.58 13.46 -4.44
CA LYS A 51 -14.52 14.54 -4.11
C LYS A 51 -15.27 14.27 -2.80
N THR A 52 -15.67 13.03 -2.54
CA THR A 52 -16.41 12.66 -1.31
C THR A 52 -15.52 12.59 -0.07
N TYR A 53 -14.36 11.96 -0.16
CA TYR A 53 -13.56 11.62 1.02
C TYR A 53 -12.25 12.39 1.14
N ASN A 54 -11.82 13.10 0.09
CA ASN A 54 -10.54 13.83 0.02
C ASN A 54 -9.31 12.99 0.41
N ILE A 55 -9.39 11.68 0.14
CA ILE A 55 -8.32 10.72 0.34
C ILE A 55 -8.13 9.91 -0.94
N GLY A 56 -6.88 9.58 -1.26
CA GLY A 56 -6.59 8.63 -2.33
C GLY A 56 -6.85 7.18 -1.90
N PHE A 57 -7.02 6.30 -2.88
CA PHE A 57 -7.17 4.86 -2.64
C PHE A 57 -5.94 4.18 -2.02
N GLY A 58 -4.76 4.83 -2.06
CA GLY A 58 -3.54 4.28 -1.48
C GLY A 58 -3.65 3.96 0.02
N LEU A 59 -4.50 4.68 0.77
CA LEU A 59 -4.77 4.38 2.18
C LEU A 59 -5.63 3.11 2.37
N LEU A 60 -6.35 2.70 1.34
CA LEU A 60 -7.17 1.48 1.29
C LEU A 60 -6.50 0.37 0.47
N GLY A 61 -5.23 0.57 0.08
CA GLY A 61 -4.49 -0.40 -0.71
C GLY A 61 -4.11 -1.63 0.09
N GLU A 62 -3.86 -2.72 -0.61
CA GLU A 62 -3.50 -4.02 -0.04
C GLU A 62 -2.00 -4.12 0.31
N GLN A 63 -1.20 -3.08 0.09
CA GLN A 63 0.23 -3.12 0.38
C GLN A 63 0.53 -3.46 1.86
N GLY A 64 -0.34 -3.01 2.78
CA GLY A 64 -0.24 -3.35 4.20
C GLY A 64 -0.35 -4.86 4.45
N ILE A 65 -1.30 -5.53 3.79
CA ILE A 65 -1.50 -6.98 3.95
C ILE A 65 -0.39 -7.79 3.27
N GLU A 66 0.14 -7.32 2.14
CA GLU A 66 1.32 -7.93 1.51
C GLU A 66 2.56 -7.88 2.42
N GLY A 67 2.76 -6.77 3.13
CA GLY A 67 3.80 -6.64 4.14
C GLY A 67 3.63 -7.67 5.27
N ILE A 68 2.41 -7.81 5.78
CA ILE A 68 2.05 -8.82 6.79
C ILE A 68 2.35 -10.23 6.27
N HIS A 69 1.99 -10.56 5.02
CA HIS A 69 2.31 -11.87 4.44
C HIS A 69 3.83 -12.15 4.41
N ALA A 70 4.64 -11.16 4.07
CA ALA A 70 6.10 -11.30 4.09
C ALA A 70 6.65 -11.55 5.50
N GLU A 71 6.10 -10.85 6.51
CA GLU A 71 6.45 -11.07 7.92
C GLU A 71 6.06 -12.47 8.39
N PHE A 72 4.84 -12.91 8.10
CA PHE A 72 4.37 -14.26 8.41
C PHE A 72 5.26 -15.35 7.77
N ASN A 73 5.65 -15.18 6.51
CA ASN A 73 6.57 -16.10 5.85
C ASN A 73 7.94 -16.16 6.52
N THR A 74 8.43 -15.02 7.03
CA THR A 74 9.68 -14.95 7.79
C THR A 74 9.55 -15.68 9.12
N LEU A 75 8.48 -15.40 9.88
CA LEU A 75 8.20 -16.05 11.16
C LEU A 75 8.02 -17.56 11.02
N LYS A 76 7.32 -18.01 9.96
CA LYS A 76 7.15 -19.44 9.68
C LYS A 76 8.49 -20.14 9.45
N LYS A 77 9.46 -19.48 8.82
CA LYS A 77 10.84 -20.00 8.69
C LYS A 77 11.54 -20.05 10.05
N THR A 78 11.40 -19.03 10.88
CA THR A 78 11.94 -19.00 12.25
C THR A 78 11.42 -20.16 13.10
N TYR A 79 10.13 -20.46 13.03
CA TYR A 79 9.49 -21.54 13.77
C TYR A 79 9.40 -22.86 12.97
N SER A 80 10.26 -23.05 11.97
CA SER A 80 10.25 -24.24 11.10
C SER A 80 10.57 -25.55 11.83
N CYS A 81 11.27 -25.47 12.97
CA CYS A 81 11.59 -26.62 13.81
C CYS A 81 10.38 -27.21 14.55
N LEU A 82 9.24 -26.50 14.62
CA LEU A 82 8.03 -26.98 15.27
C LEU A 82 7.31 -27.99 14.37
N ARG A 83 7.31 -29.26 14.78
CA ARG A 83 6.72 -30.37 14.01
C ARG A 83 5.20 -30.28 13.84
N LYS A 84 4.49 -29.71 14.82
CA LYS A 84 3.02 -29.56 14.78
C LYS A 84 2.65 -28.25 14.08
N PRO A 85 1.89 -28.29 12.97
CA PRO A 85 1.49 -27.08 12.25
C PRO A 85 0.69 -26.09 13.09
N THR A 86 -0.16 -26.59 13.99
CA THR A 86 -0.96 -25.75 14.89
C THR A 86 -0.09 -24.99 15.89
N SER A 87 0.91 -25.66 16.49
CA SER A 87 1.87 -25.02 17.38
C SER A 87 2.74 -23.99 16.64
N GLN A 88 3.15 -24.30 15.41
CA GLN A 88 3.85 -23.34 14.56
C GLN A 88 3.00 -22.10 14.29
N LEU A 89 1.75 -22.27 13.88
CA LEU A 89 0.84 -21.16 13.60
C LEU A 89 0.62 -20.30 14.85
N GLN A 90 0.40 -20.93 16.02
CA GLN A 90 0.23 -20.21 17.27
C GLN A 90 1.46 -19.34 17.60
N CYS A 91 2.68 -19.88 17.49
CA CYS A 91 3.90 -19.10 17.71
C CYS A 91 4.05 -17.94 16.71
N VAL A 92 3.71 -18.14 15.43
CA VAL A 92 3.72 -17.08 14.41
C VAL A 92 2.73 -15.96 14.78
N MET A 93 1.51 -16.32 15.17
CA MET A 93 0.47 -15.35 15.55
C MET A 93 0.86 -14.57 16.82
N ASP A 94 1.33 -15.25 17.86
CA ASP A 94 1.75 -14.62 19.12
C ASP A 94 2.93 -13.67 18.89
N GLU A 95 3.91 -14.08 18.08
CA GLU A 95 5.07 -13.26 17.73
C GLU A 95 4.68 -12.01 16.94
N HIS A 96 3.85 -12.16 15.90
CA HIS A 96 3.36 -11.02 15.15
C HIS A 96 2.52 -10.08 16.03
N HIS A 97 1.63 -10.61 16.86
CA HIS A 97 0.81 -9.79 17.76
C HIS A 97 1.70 -8.95 18.67
N ARG A 98 2.74 -9.55 19.27
CA ARG A 98 3.66 -8.83 20.15
C ARG A 98 4.46 -7.75 19.43
N ARG A 99 4.89 -7.99 18.19
CA ARG A 99 5.61 -7.01 17.36
C ARG A 99 4.76 -5.81 16.97
N CYS A 100 3.48 -6.06 16.70
CA CYS A 100 2.56 -5.03 16.23
C CYS A 100 1.74 -4.37 17.35
N HIS A 101 1.85 -4.85 18.59
CA HIS A 101 1.14 -4.26 19.72
C HIS A 101 1.60 -2.79 19.91
N PRO A 102 0.67 -1.81 19.93
CA PRO A 102 1.02 -0.39 19.96
C PRO A 102 1.99 -0.03 21.09
N GLU A 103 1.77 -0.58 22.28
CA GLU A 103 2.61 -0.33 23.45
C GLU A 103 4.04 -0.87 23.25
N ASN A 104 4.19 -2.03 22.61
CA ASN A 104 5.50 -2.63 22.37
C ASN A 104 6.28 -1.87 21.29
N ILE A 105 5.58 -1.37 20.25
CA ILE A 105 6.19 -0.53 19.23
C ILE A 105 6.75 0.74 19.87
N MET A 106 6.02 1.37 20.79
CA MET A 106 6.47 2.58 21.50
C MET A 106 7.72 2.35 22.36
N LEU A 107 7.89 1.13 22.89
CA LEU A 107 9.04 0.74 23.70
C LEU A 107 10.24 0.28 22.84
N THR A 108 10.06 0.09 21.54
CA THR A 108 11.13 -0.39 20.66
C THR A 108 12.14 0.73 20.40
N PRO A 109 13.44 0.56 20.72
CA PRO A 109 14.42 1.61 20.56
C PRO A 109 14.64 1.96 19.09
N MET A 110 14.69 3.26 18.77
CA MET A 110 15.04 3.73 17.43
C MET A 110 16.50 3.42 17.13
N VAL A 111 16.75 2.37 16.33
CA VAL A 111 18.08 2.06 15.82
C VAL A 111 18.51 3.15 14.84
N LYS A 112 19.48 3.99 15.24
CA LYS A 112 20.08 4.99 14.36
C LYS A 112 20.83 4.27 13.23
N ARG A 113 20.24 4.25 12.03
CA ARG A 113 20.93 3.72 10.84
C ARG A 113 22.05 4.67 10.44
N ARG A 114 23.24 4.13 10.18
CA ARG A 114 24.40 4.89 9.70
C ARG A 114 24.06 5.47 8.32
N LYS A 115 24.17 6.79 8.13
CA LYS A 115 23.99 7.43 6.81
C LYS A 115 25.03 6.84 5.85
N LYS A 116 24.60 6.25 4.73
CA LYS A 116 25.51 5.95 3.62
C LYS A 116 26.00 7.29 3.06
N LYS A 117 27.32 7.45 2.88
CA LYS A 117 27.88 8.58 2.13
C LYS A 117 27.33 8.46 0.70
N LEU A 118 26.73 9.52 0.19
CA LEU A 118 26.46 9.67 -1.24
C LEU A 118 27.82 9.59 -1.95
N GLN A 119 28.00 8.62 -2.85
CA GLN A 119 29.07 8.68 -3.83
C GLN A 119 28.58 9.66 -4.90
N GLU A 120 29.28 10.78 -5.02
CA GLU A 120 29.13 11.71 -6.14
C GLU A 120 29.75 11.03 -7.37
N GLU A 121 28.92 10.74 -8.37
CA GLU A 121 29.34 10.46 -9.75
C GLU A 121 29.22 11.75 -10.58
#